data_AF-A0A9D5XX91-F1
#
_entry.id   AF-A0A9D5XX91-F1
#
_cell.length_a   1.000
_cell.length_b   1.000
_cell.length_c   1.000
_cell.angle_alpha   90.00
_cell.angle_beta   90.00
_cell.angle_gamma   90.00
#
_symmetry.space_group_name_H-M   'P 1'
#
loop_
_entity.id
_entity.type
_entity.pdbx_description
1 polymer ?
#
loop_
_entity_poly.entity_id
_entity_poly.type
_entity_poly.pdbx_seq_one_letter_code
_entity_poly.pdbx_strand_id
1 'polypeptide(L)'
;MHRTIAVLLAALISLFLFAGCSKPWSHEGYSGATADDKFKTDSLDCQVIAGEEFPLNKLKQQARYKACMNDRGWQHDEDNQGIRFETKPR
;
A
#
# COMPACT_ATOMS: atom_id res chain seq x y z
N MET A 1 23.93 31.31 -19.53
CA MET A 1 23.82 30.81 -18.14
C MET A 1 22.41 30.40 -17.71
N HIS A 2 21.33 30.74 -18.44
CA HIS A 2 19.95 30.35 -18.06
C HIS A 2 19.53 28.94 -18.54
N ARG A 3 20.21 28.38 -19.55
CA ARG A 3 19.88 27.05 -20.11
C ARG A 3 20.34 25.87 -19.25
N THR A 4 21.40 26.04 -18.47
CA THR A 4 21.98 24.98 -17.62
C THR A 4 21.13 24.71 -16.38
N ILE A 5 20.46 25.74 -15.84
CA ILE A 5 19.60 25.63 -14.65
C ILE A 5 18.33 24.83 -14.96
N ALA A 6 17.76 25.01 -16.15
CA ALA A 6 16.56 24.29 -16.58
C ALA A 6 16.79 22.78 -16.74
N VAL A 7 17.98 22.37 -17.20
CA VAL A 7 18.33 20.95 -17.37
C VAL A 7 18.56 20.27 -16.02
N LEU A 8 19.17 20.97 -15.06
CA LEU A 8 19.36 20.47 -13.69
C LEU A 8 18.03 20.28 -12.94
N LEU A 9 17.07 21.19 -13.13
CA LEU A 9 15.73 21.07 -12.56
C LEU A 9 14.94 19.88 -13.14
N ALA A 10 15.04 19.65 -14.45
CA ALA A 10 14.38 18.50 -15.09
C ALA A 10 14.94 17.15 -14.61
N ALA A 11 16.24 17.07 -14.34
CA ALA A 11 16.88 15.87 -13.82
C ALA A 11 16.50 15.57 -12.35
N LEU A 12 16.27 16.61 -11.54
CA LEU A 12 15.84 16.44 -10.14
C LEU A 12 14.39 15.94 -10.02
N ILE A 13 13.50 16.34 -10.94
CA ILE A 13 12.08 15.93 -10.92
C ILE A 13 11.92 14.45 -11.28
N SER A 14 12.74 13.92 -12.19
CA SER A 14 12.69 12.50 -12.58
C SER A 14 13.17 11.55 -11.46
N LEU A 15 14.01 12.01 -10.54
CA LEU A 15 14.39 11.24 -9.35
C LEU A 15 13.24 11.05 -8.34
N PHE A 16 12.27 11.97 -8.28
CA PHE A 16 11.11 11.84 -7.40
C PHE A 16 9.99 10.96 -7.97
N LEU A 17 9.99 10.68 -9.27
CA LEU A 17 9.00 9.80 -9.91
C LEU A 17 9.27 8.30 -9.68
N PHE A 18 10.44 7.95 -9.11
CA PHE A 18 10.77 6.58 -8.69
C PHE A 18 10.48 6.32 -7.22
N ALA A 19 9.80 7.23 -6.51
CA ALA A 19 9.12 6.88 -5.26
C ALA A 19 8.01 5.89 -5.60
N GLY A 20 8.40 4.61 -5.70
CA GLY A 20 7.55 3.52 -6.14
C GLY A 20 6.29 3.45 -5.30
N CYS A 21 5.20 3.02 -5.94
CA CYS A 21 4.00 2.57 -5.26
C CYS A 21 4.37 1.42 -4.30
N SER A 22 4.84 1.76 -3.09
CA SER A 22 5.00 0.78 -2.02
C SER A 22 3.61 0.28 -1.70
N LYS A 23 3.38 -1.01 -1.92
CA LYS A 23 2.20 -1.66 -1.37
C LYS A 23 2.30 -1.54 0.15
N PRO A 24 1.23 -1.16 0.86
CA PRO A 24 1.24 -1.07 2.31
C PRO A 24 1.24 -2.46 2.97
N TRP A 25 1.60 -3.51 2.23
CA TRP A 25 1.58 -4.89 2.68
C TRP A 25 2.89 -5.56 2.28
N SER A 26 3.55 -6.16 3.26
CA SER A 26 4.78 -6.93 3.11
C SER A 26 4.58 -8.35 3.65
N HIS A 27 5.43 -9.29 3.22
CA HIS A 27 5.39 -10.67 3.69
C HIS A 27 6.81 -11.21 3.74
N GLU A 28 7.22 -11.77 4.88
CA GLU A 28 8.62 -12.20 5.10
C GLU A 28 9.03 -13.36 4.17
N GLY A 29 8.07 -14.22 3.81
CA GLY A 29 8.30 -15.39 2.96
C GLY A 29 8.22 -15.16 1.44
N TYR A 30 7.80 -13.98 0.96
CA TYR A 30 7.59 -13.73 -0.47
C TYR A 30 8.21 -12.40 -0.90
N SER A 31 8.71 -12.33 -2.14
CA SER A 31 9.23 -11.09 -2.72
C SER A 31 8.95 -10.99 -4.21
N GLY A 32 9.07 -9.78 -4.77
CA GLY A 32 8.90 -9.50 -6.20
C GLY A 32 7.55 -9.97 -6.76
N ALA A 33 7.57 -10.52 -7.98
CA ALA A 33 6.37 -10.97 -8.67
C ALA A 33 5.61 -12.07 -7.90
N THR A 34 6.31 -12.93 -7.16
CA THR A 34 5.67 -13.96 -6.33
C THR A 34 4.88 -13.35 -5.18
N ALA A 35 5.41 -12.32 -4.53
CA ALA A 35 4.66 -11.58 -3.52
C ALA A 35 3.43 -10.92 -4.13
N ASP A 36 3.54 -10.34 -5.33
CA ASP A 36 2.41 -9.69 -6.00
C ASP A 36 1.26 -10.66 -6.31
N ASP A 37 1.58 -11.83 -6.86
CA ASP A 37 0.60 -12.86 -7.17
C ASP A 37 -0.05 -13.42 -5.90
N LYS A 38 0.76 -13.74 -4.88
CA LYS A 38 0.26 -14.24 -3.60
C LYS A 38 -0.62 -13.21 -2.90
N PHE A 39 -0.19 -11.95 -2.86
CA PHE A 39 -0.97 -10.86 -2.29
C PHE A 39 -2.33 -10.74 -2.97
N LYS A 40 -2.37 -10.82 -4.30
CA LYS A 40 -3.62 -10.74 -5.06
C LYS A 40 -4.57 -11.88 -4.69
N THR A 41 -4.08 -13.11 -4.66
CA THR A 41 -4.89 -14.28 -4.27
C THR A 41 -5.40 -14.13 -2.84
N ASP A 42 -4.51 -13.84 -1.90
CA ASP A 42 -4.86 -13.73 -0.48
C ASP A 42 -5.83 -12.58 -0.19
N SER A 43 -5.62 -11.44 -0.86
CA SER A 43 -6.51 -10.28 -0.73
C SER A 43 -7.92 -10.59 -1.22
N LEU A 44 -8.06 -11.28 -2.36
CA LEU A 44 -9.38 -11.64 -2.89
C LEU A 44 -10.11 -12.60 -1.96
N ASP A 45 -9.43 -13.64 -1.49
CA ASP A 45 -10.03 -14.60 -0.55
C ASP A 45 -10.47 -13.91 0.74
N CYS A 46 -9.61 -13.06 1.31
CA CYS A 46 -9.93 -12.34 2.54
C CYS A 46 -11.07 -11.32 2.35
N GLN A 47 -11.22 -10.73 1.15
CA GLN A 47 -12.37 -9.89 0.83
C GLN A 47 -13.68 -10.69 0.76
N VAL A 48 -13.65 -11.88 0.16
CA VAL A 48 -14.81 -12.79 0.12
C VAL A 48 -15.23 -13.19 1.53
N ILE A 49 -14.30 -13.68 2.35
CA ILE A 49 -14.57 -14.07 3.74
C ILE A 49 -15.17 -12.89 4.53
N ALA A 50 -14.57 -11.70 4.41
CA ALA A 50 -15.07 -10.52 5.10
C ALA A 50 -16.48 -10.12 4.61
N GLY A 51 -16.73 -10.21 3.31
CA GLY A 51 -18.02 -9.92 2.69
C GLY A 51 -19.12 -10.91 3.08
N GLU A 52 -18.79 -12.19 3.18
CA GLU A 52 -19.72 -13.24 3.63
C GLU A 52 -20.07 -13.10 5.12
N GLU A 53 -19.08 -12.77 5.96
CA GLU A 53 -19.28 -12.61 7.41
C GLU A 53 -20.03 -11.31 7.75
N PHE A 54 -19.76 -10.23 7.00
CA PHE A 54 -20.30 -8.89 7.29
C PHE A 54 -20.89 -8.19 6.05
N PRO A 55 -21.90 -8.73 5.37
CA PRO A 55 -22.33 -8.29 4.03
C PRO A 55 -22.70 -6.82 3.88
N LEU A 56 -23.21 -6.18 4.95
CA LEU A 56 -23.65 -4.79 4.92
C LEU A 56 -22.79 -3.84 5.77
N ASN A 57 -21.78 -4.35 6.49
CA ASN A 57 -20.99 -3.56 7.42
C ASN A 57 -19.54 -3.42 6.94
N LYS A 58 -19.28 -2.39 6.13
CA LYS A 58 -17.95 -2.13 5.55
C LYS A 58 -16.84 -1.95 6.61
N LEU A 59 -17.14 -1.38 7.78
CA LEU A 59 -16.16 -1.23 8.85
C LEU A 59 -15.73 -2.59 9.41
N LYS A 60 -16.70 -3.47 9.67
CA LYS A 60 -16.42 -4.84 10.12
C LYS A 60 -15.76 -5.67 9.02
N GLN A 61 -16.16 -5.50 7.76
CA GLN A 61 -15.49 -6.13 6.62
C GLN A 61 -14.01 -5.75 6.58
N GLN A 62 -13.69 -4.45 6.72
CA GLN A 62 -12.30 -3.97 6.69
C GLN A 62 -11.49 -4.54 7.86
N ALA A 63 -12.05 -4.56 9.07
CA ALA A 63 -11.40 -5.15 10.23
C ALA A 63 -11.14 -6.66 10.03
N ARG A 64 -12.13 -7.40 9.50
CA ARG A 64 -12.00 -8.83 9.22
C ARG A 64 -11.00 -9.12 8.11
N TYR A 65 -11.00 -8.30 7.05
CA TYR A 65 -10.02 -8.36 5.98
C TYR A 65 -8.59 -8.21 6.51
N LYS A 66 -8.33 -7.16 7.32
CA LYS A 66 -7.01 -6.94 7.91
C LYS A 66 -6.58 -8.12 8.79
N ALA A 67 -7.49 -8.65 9.62
CA ALA A 67 -7.22 -9.82 10.43
C ALA A 67 -6.87 -11.04 9.57
N CYS A 68 -7.65 -11.32 8.52
CA CYS A 68 -7.39 -12.42 7.59
C CYS A 68 -6.03 -12.29 6.87
N MET A 69 -5.67 -11.09 6.43
CA MET A 69 -4.37 -10.83 5.81
C MET A 69 -3.22 -11.07 6.79
N ASN A 70 -3.36 -10.60 8.03
CA ASN A 70 -2.38 -10.85 9.10
C ASN A 70 -2.25 -12.34 9.43
N ASP A 71 -3.37 -13.08 9.49
CA ASP A 71 -3.37 -14.53 9.72
C ASP A 71 -2.64 -15.28 8.60
N ARG A 72 -2.64 -14.73 7.37
CA ARG A 72 -1.87 -15.23 6.22
C ARG A 72 -0.42 -14.75 6.18
N GLY A 73 0.06 -14.04 7.21
CA GLY A 73 1.44 -13.58 7.34
C GLY A 73 1.74 -12.26 6.63
N TRP A 74 0.73 -11.56 6.10
CA TRP A 74 0.91 -10.22 5.54
C TRP A 74 0.96 -9.19 6.65
N GLN A 75 1.95 -8.31 6.62
CA GLN A 75 2.13 -7.22 7.57
C GLN A 75 1.72 -5.90 6.91
N HIS A 76 0.84 -5.15 7.56
CA HIS A 76 0.39 -3.85 7.07
C HIS A 76 1.33 -2.74 7.52
N ASP A 77 2.05 -2.12 6.60
CA ASP A 77 2.85 -0.92 6.87
C ASP A 77 1.94 0.31 6.79
N GLU A 78 1.49 0.79 7.94
CA GLU A 78 0.69 2.02 8.04
C GLU A 78 1.50 3.28 7.70
N ASP A 79 2.83 3.23 7.85
CA ASP A 79 3.74 4.36 7.70
C ASP A 79 4.17 4.64 6.24
N ASN A 80 3.94 3.70 5.31
CA ASN A 80 4.29 3.86 3.90
C ASN A 80 3.13 4.38 3.02
N GLN A 81 2.02 4.77 3.64
CA GLN A 81 0.95 5.50 2.95
C GLN A 81 1.35 6.96 2.82
N GLY A 82 1.78 7.37 1.62
CA GLY A 82 2.35 8.69 1.33
C GLY A 82 1.67 9.88 2.01
N ILE A 83 2.49 10.91 2.32
CA ILE A 83 2.18 12.21 2.95
C ILE A 83 0.96 12.17 3.88
N ARG A 84 1.23 11.91 5.16
CA ARG A 84 0.29 12.17 6.26
C ARG A 84 0.01 13.68 6.31
N PHE A 85 -1.16 14.12 5.86
CA PHE A 85 -1.60 15.50 6.08
C PHE A 85 -1.89 15.66 7.59
N GLU A 86 -0.92 16.16 8.34
CA GLU A 86 -1.16 16.66 9.68
C GLU A 86 -2.12 17.85 9.58
N THR A 87 -3.40 17.62 9.83
CA THR A 87 -4.33 18.73 10.05
C THR A 87 -3.90 19.42 11.34
N LYS A 88 -3.42 20.66 11.19
CA LYS A 88 -2.98 21.57 12.24
C LYS A 88 -3.89 21.49 13.48
N PRO A 89 -3.35 21.40 14.72
CA PRO A 89 -4.17 21.43 15.92
C PRO A 89 -4.91 22.77 16.03
N ARG A 90 -6.16 22.68 16.52
CA ARG A 90 -7.12 23.77 16.61
C ARG A 90 -6.76 24.79 17.67
#